data_AF-A0A140DMJ2-F1
#
_entry.id   AF-A0A140DMJ2-F1
#
_cell.length_a   1.000
_cell.length_b   1.000
_cell.length_c   1.000
_cell.angle_alpha   90.00
_cell.angle_beta   90.00
_cell.angle_gamma   90.00
#
_symmetry.space_group_name_H-M   'P 1'
#
loop_
_entity.id
_entity.type
_entity.pdbx_description
1 polymer ?
#
loop_
_entity_poly.entity_id
_entity_poly.type
_entity_poly.pdbx_seq_one_letter_code
_entity_poly.pdbx_strand_id
1 'polypeptide(L)' 'MVTTSRELNEVEGAPLLCTGVTTFDALKNSGANPRDVVAIQGVGGLGHLAIQYATLRVLLFQWEQIKKNLLKN' A
#
# COMPACT_ATOMS: atom_id res chain seq x y z
N MET A 1 -0.22 23.33 6.02
CA MET A 1 0.24 22.38 7.05
C MET A 1 -0.97 21.54 7.43
N VAL A 2 -0.89 20.22 7.27
CA VAL A 2 -2.02 19.33 7.56
C VAL A 2 -2.14 19.11 9.07
N THR A 3 -3.36 19.14 9.60
CA THR A 3 -3.60 18.90 11.02
C THR A 3 -3.55 17.41 11.32
N THR A 4 -2.63 16.99 12.18
CA THR A 4 -2.61 15.65 12.77
C THR A 4 -3.60 15.58 13.94
N SER A 5 -4.15 14.39 14.18
CA SER A 5 -5.03 14.15 15.34
C SER A 5 -4.26 14.28 16.65
N ARG A 6 -4.90 14.76 17.72
CA ARG A 6 -4.28 14.94 19.05
C ARG A 6 -3.69 13.66 19.65
N GLU A 7 -4.16 12.50 19.19
CA GLU A 7 -3.73 11.17 19.65
C GLU A 7 -2.50 10.61 18.90
N LEU A 8 -2.06 11.26 17.81
CA LEU A 8 -0.90 10.81 17.02
C LEU A 8 0.16 11.90 16.96
N ASN A 9 1.40 11.53 17.30
CA ASN A 9 2.52 12.44 17.13
C ASN A 9 2.91 12.57 15.65
N GLU A 10 3.70 13.59 15.31
CA GLU A 10 4.05 13.89 13.92
C GLU A 10 4.80 12.75 13.22
N VAL A 11 5.63 12.02 13.95
CA VAL A 11 6.43 10.90 13.41
C VAL A 11 5.53 9.73 13.01
N GLU A 12 4.51 9.44 13.82
CA GLU A 12 3.53 8.38 13.56
C GLU A 12 2.50 8.78 12.51
N GLY A 13 2.11 10.06 12.46
CA GLY A 13 1.14 10.59 11.50
C GLY A 13 1.72 10.83 10.10
N ALA A 14 3.01 11.18 9.98
CA ALA A 14 3.64 11.52 8.70
C ALA A 14 3.52 10.41 7.62
N PRO A 15 3.72 9.11 7.93
CA PRO A 15 3.53 8.03 6.97
C PRO A 15 2.09 7.94 6.43
N LEU A 16 1.09 8.23 7.26
CA LEU A 16 -0.32 8.23 6.82
C LEU A 16 -0.59 9.38 5.85
N LEU A 17 0.09 10.50 6.01
CA LEU A 17 -0.08 11.72 5.20
C LEU A 17 0.68 11.70 3.87
N CYS A 18 1.77 10.95 3.74
CA CYS A 18 2.50 10.81 2.48
C CYS A 18 2.11 9.51 1.78
N THR A 19 2.39 8.39 2.43
CA THR A 19 2.22 7.04 1.88
C THR A 19 0.77 6.57 2.00
N GLY A 20 0.09 6.89 3.10
CA GLY A 20 -1.29 6.49 3.36
C GLY A 20 -2.27 7.11 2.37
N VAL A 21 -2.31 8.44 2.27
CA VAL A 21 -3.18 9.14 1.31
C VAL A 21 -2.92 8.69 -0.13
N THR A 22 -1.64 8.52 -0.52
CA THR A 22 -1.27 8.05 -1.86
C THR A 22 -1.83 6.67 -2.14
N THR A 23 -1.72 5.76 -1.17
CA THR A 23 -2.20 4.38 -1.33
C THR A 23 -3.72 4.30 -1.35
N PHE A 24 -4.39 5.07 -0.49
CA PHE A 24 -5.84 5.15 -0.45
C PHE A 24 -6.41 5.73 -1.76
N ASP A 25 -5.83 6.81 -2.27
CA ASP A 25 -6.26 7.43 -3.52
C ASP A 25 -6.05 6.48 -4.72
N ALA A 26 -4.91 5.79 -4.78
CA ALA A 26 -4.64 4.78 -5.80
C ALA A 26 -5.68 3.65 -5.78
N LEU A 27 -6.03 3.12 -4.61
CA LEU A 27 -7.05 2.08 -4.48
C LEU A 27 -8.43 2.59 -4.90
N LYS A 28 -8.81 3.78 -4.43
CA LYS A 28 -10.12 4.38 -4.71
C LYS A 28 -10.31 4.71 -6.20
N ASN A 29 -9.25 5.16 -6.88
CA ASN A 29 -9.29 5.52 -8.29
C ASN A 29 -8.90 4.37 -9.23
N SER A 30 -8.55 3.19 -8.69
CA SER A 30 -8.19 2.01 -9.49
C SER A 30 -9.35 1.40 -10.28
N GLY A 31 -10.61 1.77 -9.96
CA GLY A 31 -11.81 1.14 -10.52
C GLY A 31 -12.11 -0.25 -9.95
N ALA A 32 -11.33 -0.72 -8.96
CA ALA A 32 -11.59 -1.98 -8.28
C ALA A 32 -12.83 -1.90 -7.39
N ASN A 33 -13.71 -2.89 -7.51
CA ASN A 33 -14.92 -3.01 -6.72
C ASN A 33 -14.72 -3.94 -5.52
N PRO A 34 -15.54 -3.80 -4.46
CA PRO A 34 -15.60 -4.77 -3.36
C PRO A 34 -15.65 -6.22 -3.88
N ARG A 35 -14.73 -7.08 -3.41
CA ARG A 35 -14.47 -8.49 -3.81
C ARG A 35 -13.56 -8.71 -5.01
N ASP A 36 -13.17 -7.67 -5.74
CA ASP A 36 -12.16 -7.80 -6.79
C ASP A 36 -10.80 -8.20 -6.22
N VAL A 37 -9.95 -8.72 -7.10
CA VAL A 37 -8.59 -9.10 -6.75
C VAL A 37 -7.64 -8.01 -7.20
N VAL A 38 -6.92 -7.41 -6.25
CA VAL A 38 -5.92 -6.38 -6.52
C VAL A 38 -4.52 -6.93 -6.34
N ALA A 39 -3.63 -6.62 -7.31
CA ALA A 39 -2.23 -7.00 -7.24
C ALA A 39 -1.43 -5.88 -6.58
N ILE A 40 -0.76 -6.19 -5.46
CA ILE A 40 0.14 -5.25 -4.77
C ILE A 40 1.57 -5.59 -5.15
N GLN A 41 2.24 -4.65 -5.80
CA GLN A 41 3.62 -4.83 -6.25
C GLN A 41 4.61 -4.39 -5.18
N GLY A 42 5.07 -5.36 -4.38
CA GLY A 42 6.03 -5.14 -3.29
C GLY A 42 5.40 -4.80 -1.93
N VAL A 43 5.99 -5.31 -0.85
CA VAL A 43 5.48 -5.18 0.53
C VAL A 43 6.40 -4.28 1.35
N GLY A 44 6.51 -3.01 0.93
CA GLY A 44 7.22 -1.94 1.64
C GLY A 44 6.26 -1.05 2.44
N GLY A 45 6.61 0.21 2.68
CA GLY A 45 5.75 1.17 3.40
C GLY A 45 4.37 1.37 2.73
N LEU A 46 4.35 1.50 1.39
CA LEU A 46 3.11 1.57 0.60
C LEU A 46 2.34 0.26 0.65
N GLY A 47 3.01 -0.87 0.40
CA GLY A 47 2.38 -2.19 0.35
C GLY A 47 1.73 -2.60 1.66
N HIS A 48 2.34 -2.28 2.80
CA HIS A 48 1.74 -2.55 4.11
C HIS A 48 0.45 -1.76 4.34
N LEU A 49 0.40 -0.49 3.93
CA LEU A 49 -0.83 0.31 4.01
C LEU A 49 -1.86 -0.16 2.99
N ALA A 50 -1.43 -0.58 1.79
CA ALA A 50 -2.31 -1.09 0.75
C ALA A 50 -3.04 -2.36 1.19
N ILE A 51 -2.35 -3.28 1.88
CA ILE A 51 -2.96 -4.49 2.44
C ILE A 51 -4.00 -4.13 3.51
N GLN A 52 -3.69 -3.15 4.37
CA GLN A 52 -4.61 -2.73 5.44
C GLN A 52 -5.83 -1.97 4.91
N TYR A 53 -5.68 -1.19 3.84
CA TYR A 53 -6.79 -0.46 3.22
C TYR A 53 -7.62 -1.31 2.27
N ALA A 54 -7.05 -2.37 1.71
CA ALA A 54 -7.79 -3.25 0.81
C ALA A 54 -8.89 -4.01 1.57
N THR A 55 -10.15 -3.64 1.34
CA THR A 55 -11.31 -4.47 1.71
C THR A 55 -11.54 -5.62 0.70
N LEU A 56 -10.50 -5.95 -0.06
CA LEU A 56 -10.49 -6.77 -1.27
C LEU A 56 -9.59 -8.00 -1.08
N ARG A 57 -9.70 -8.98 -1.97
CA ARG A 57 -8.74 -10.09 -1.98
C ARG A 57 -7.44 -9.59 -2.59
N VAL A 58 -6.35 -9.71 -1.85
CA VAL A 58 -5.04 -9.21 -2.27
C VAL A 58 -4.20 -10.35 -2.83
N LEU A 59 -3.66 -10.16 -4.04
CA LEU A 59 -2.55 -10.95 -4.54
C LEU A 59 -1.25 -10.18 -4.30
N LEU A 60 -0.38 -10.74 -3.46
CA LEU A 60 0.94 -10.20 -3.20
C LEU A 60 1.87 -10.63 -4.34
N PHE A 61 2.24 -9.68 -5.19
CA PHE A 61 3.10 -9.96 -6.35
C PHE A 61 4.50 -9.36 -6.13
N GLN A 62 5.42 -10.17 -5.63
CA GLN A 62 6.83 -9.81 -5.45
C GLN A 62 7.67 -10.13 -6.71
N TRP A 63 7.40 -9.41 -7.80
CA TRP A 63 8.10 -9.58 -9.09
C TRP A 63 9.62 -9.37 -9.00
N GLU A 64 10.08 -8.38 -8.23
CA GLU A 64 11.51 -8.06 -8.09
C GLU A 64 12.31 -9.13 -7.33
N GLN A 65 11.69 -9.84 -6.39
CA GLN A 65 12.34 -10.94 -5.66
C GLN A 65 12.47 -12.18 -6.57
N ILE A 66 11.44 -12.44 -7.38
CA ILE A 66 11.42 -13.54 -8.36
C ILE A 66 12.48 -13.30 -9.44
N LYS A 67 12.59 -12.08 -10.00
CA LYS A 67 13.67 -11.74 -10.93
C LYS A 67 15.05 -11.92 -10.32
N LYS A 68 15.29 -11.44 -9.09
CA LYS A 68 16.60 -11.59 -8.44
C LYS A 68 16.96 -13.05 -8.16
N ASN A 69 15.97 -13.93 -7.94
CA ASN A 69 16.21 -15.36 -7.82
C ASN A 69 16.38 -16.06 -9.18
N LEU A 70 15.71 -15.58 -10.23
CA LEU A 70 15.81 -16.14 -11.59
C LEU A 70 17.08 -15.69 -12.33
N LEU A 71 17.53 -14.45 -12.12
CA LEU A 71 18.76 -13.89 -12.70
C LEU A 71 20.04 -14.33 -11.97
N LYS A 72 19.90 -15.12 -10.89
CA LYS A 72 21.02 -15.75 -10.18
C LYS A 72 21.39 -17.13 -10.72
N ASN A 73 20.70 -17.62 -11.76
CA ASN A 73 21.07 -18.81 -12.52
C ASN A 73 21.70 -18.43 -13.85
#